data_AF-A0A2G5K8M5-F1
#
_entry.id   AF-A0A2G5K8M5-F1
#
_cell.length_a   1.000
_cell.length_b   1.000
_cell.length_c   1.000
_cell.angle_alpha   90.00
_cell.angle_beta   90.00
_cell.angle_gamma   90.00
#
_symmetry.space_group_name_H-M   'P 1'
#
loop_
_entity.id
_entity.type
_entity.pdbx_description
1 polymer ?
#
loop_
_entity_poly.entity_id
_entity_poly.type
_entity_poly.pdbx_seq_one_letter_code
_entity_poly.pdbx_strand_id
1 'polypeptide(L)'
;MNSKLINRYRSFLLWFAFLVAILVPIAASLTSPLLAWREPVYVVGGFFGVMSLALLLAQPMLAAKYLPGVSYQVSKRIHRWVGCALIISVMIHVVALWFVLAP
;
A
#
# COMPACT_ATOMS: atom_id res chain seq x y z
N MET A 1 22.55 21.53 -19.43
CA MET A 1 21.34 21.23 -18.62
C MET A 1 21.79 20.85 -17.21
N ASN A 2 21.26 21.50 -16.16
CA ASN A 2 21.79 21.39 -14.79
C ASN A 2 21.41 20.02 -14.16
N SER A 3 22.41 19.20 -13.82
CA SER A 3 22.21 17.85 -13.27
C SER A 3 21.37 17.82 -11.98
N LYS A 4 21.40 18.91 -11.20
CA LYS A 4 20.54 19.08 -10.00
C LYS A 4 19.05 19.09 -10.34
N LEU A 5 18.66 19.71 -11.46
CA LEU A 5 17.26 19.76 -11.89
C LEU A 5 16.77 18.38 -12.33
N ILE A 6 17.57 17.65 -13.10
CA ILE A 6 17.24 16.29 -13.57
C ILE A 6 16.99 15.35 -12.38
N ASN A 7 17.82 15.43 -11.33
CA ASN A 7 17.64 14.62 -10.12
C ASN A 7 16.37 15.00 -9.33
N ARG A 8 15.99 16.28 -9.30
CA ARG A 8 14.72 16.70 -8.68
C ARG A 8 13.50 16.20 -9.44
N TYR A 9 13.51 16.27 -10.77
CA TYR A 9 12.41 15.73 -11.59
C TYR A 9 12.25 14.22 -11.44
N ARG A 10 13.37 13.48 -11.48
CA ARG A 10 13.35 12.02 -11.24
C ARG A 10 12.80 11.68 -9.85
N SER A 11 13.23 12.42 -8.83
CA SER A 11 12.73 12.27 -7.47
C SER A 11 11.23 12.46 -7.39
N PHE A 12 10.74 13.56 -7.97
CA PHE A 12 9.32 13.86 -8.03
C PHE A 12 8.52 12.75 -8.75
N LEU A 13 8.99 12.28 -9.91
CA LEU A 13 8.32 11.22 -10.66
C LEU A 13 8.24 9.90 -9.90
N LEU A 14 9.30 9.51 -9.19
CA LEU A 14 9.30 8.29 -8.37
C LEU A 14 8.30 8.39 -7.22
N TRP A 15 8.31 9.52 -6.50
CA TRP A 15 7.35 9.78 -5.42
C TRP A 15 5.92 9.82 -5.93
N PHE A 16 5.68 10.49 -7.06
CA PHE A 16 4.37 10.60 -7.67
C PHE A 16 3.85 9.23 -8.12
N ALA A 17 4.65 8.45 -8.86
CA ALA A 17 4.28 7.11 -9.30
C ALA A 17 4.00 6.19 -8.11
N PHE A 18 4.81 6.25 -7.06
CA PHE A 18 4.61 5.49 -5.84
C PHE A 18 3.29 5.85 -5.12
N LEU A 19 3.00 7.14 -4.97
CA LEU A 19 1.75 7.61 -4.37
C LEU A 19 0.54 7.20 -5.19
N VAL A 20 0.60 7.33 -6.53
CA VAL A 20 -0.49 6.90 -7.41
C VAL A 20 -0.72 5.40 -7.31
N ALA A 21 0.34 4.59 -7.33
CA ALA A 21 0.25 3.13 -7.24
C ALA A 21 -0.35 2.64 -5.91
N ILE A 22 -0.27 3.44 -4.84
CA ILE A 22 -0.87 3.13 -3.54
C ILE A 22 -2.30 3.71 -3.44
N LEU A 23 -2.47 5.01 -3.71
CA LEU A 23 -3.70 5.73 -3.39
C LEU A 23 -4.84 5.39 -4.35
N VAL A 24 -4.55 5.18 -5.63
CA VAL A 24 -5.60 4.86 -6.63
C VAL A 24 -6.33 3.56 -6.30
N PRO A 25 -5.66 2.40 -6.10
CA PRO A 25 -6.38 1.17 -5.78
C PRO A 25 -7.12 1.23 -4.45
N ILE A 26 -6.56 1.91 -3.43
CA ILE A 26 -7.24 2.12 -2.14
C ILE A 26 -8.53 2.92 -2.33
N ALA A 27 -8.45 4.07 -3.01
CA ALA A 27 -9.62 4.91 -3.27
C ALA A 27 -10.67 4.17 -4.09
N ALA A 28 -10.25 3.51 -5.17
CA ALA A 28 -11.13 2.73 -6.03
C ALA A 28 -11.82 1.59 -5.25
N SER A 29 -11.11 0.94 -4.32
CA SER A 29 -11.69 -0.11 -3.48
C SER A 29 -12.73 0.40 -2.48
N LEU A 30 -12.58 1.63 -1.96
CA LEU A 30 -13.52 2.24 -1.01
C LEU A 30 -14.78 2.80 -1.67
N THR A 31 -14.67 3.30 -2.90
CA THR A 31 -15.77 3.99 -3.59
C THR A 31 -16.42 3.14 -4.68
N SER A 32 -16.07 1.86 -4.79
CA SER A 32 -16.57 0.98 -5.84
C SER A 32 -18.08 0.73 -5.70
N PRO A 33 -18.89 1.02 -6.74
CA PRO A 33 -20.32 0.67 -6.75
C PRO A 33 -20.58 -0.84 -6.61
N LEU A 34 -19.58 -1.67 -6.90
CA LEU A 34 -19.66 -3.14 -6.78
C LEU A 34 -19.82 -3.62 -5.33
N LEU A 35 -19.69 -2.72 -4.35
CA LEU A 35 -19.88 -3.01 -2.93
C LEU A 35 -21.35 -2.97 -2.48
N ALA A 36 -22.26 -2.34 -3.23
CA ALA A 36 -23.61 -1.98 -2.76
C ALA A 36 -24.50 -3.17 -2.31
N TRP A 37 -24.15 -4.39 -2.72
CA TRP A 37 -24.91 -5.62 -2.46
C TRP A 37 -24.05 -6.71 -1.81
N ARG A 38 -22.94 -6.32 -1.18
CA ARG A 38 -22.00 -7.25 -0.56
C ARG A 38 -22.11 -7.18 0.96
N GLU A 39 -22.01 -8.35 1.58
CA GLU A 39 -21.97 -8.46 3.03
C GLU A 39 -20.78 -7.65 3.61
N PRO A 40 -20.94 -7.01 4.79
CA PRO A 40 -19.89 -6.19 5.37
C PRO A 40 -18.56 -6.93 5.54
N VAL A 41 -18.60 -8.22 5.88
CA VAL A 41 -17.39 -9.06 6.04
C VAL A 41 -16.65 -9.20 4.70
N TYR A 42 -17.36 -9.34 3.59
CA TYR A 42 -16.77 -9.39 2.25
C TYR A 42 -16.10 -8.04 1.89
N VAL A 43 -16.77 -6.93 2.18
CA VAL A 43 -16.25 -5.58 1.92
C VAL A 43 -14.96 -5.32 2.70
N VAL A 44 -15.00 -5.57 4.02
CA VAL A 44 -13.84 -5.41 4.91
C VAL A 44 -12.70 -6.33 4.46
N GLY A 45 -12.99 -7.60 4.20
CA GLY A 45 -11.99 -8.57 3.72
C GLY A 45 -11.32 -8.11 2.43
N GLY A 46 -12.10 -7.72 1.42
CA GLY A 46 -11.58 -7.23 0.14
C GLY A 46 -10.73 -5.98 0.30
N PHE A 47 -11.18 -5.01 1.10
CA PHE A 47 -10.45 -3.77 1.36
C PHE A 47 -9.09 -4.02 2.02
N PHE A 48 -9.04 -4.84 3.07
CA PHE A 48 -7.77 -5.22 3.72
C PHE A 48 -6.87 -6.05 2.79
N GLY A 49 -7.43 -6.78 1.81
CA GLY A 49 -6.65 -7.39 0.74
C GLY A 49 -5.93 -6.35 -0.13
N VAL A 50 -6.66 -5.34 -0.62
CA VAL A 50 -6.09 -4.23 -1.41
C VAL A 50 -5.04 -3.45 -0.61
N MET A 51 -5.34 -3.16 0.66
CA MET A 51 -4.40 -2.50 1.57
C MET A 51 -3.12 -3.31 1.75
N SER A 52 -3.23 -4.65 1.87
CA SER A 52 -2.07 -5.54 1.99
C SER A 52 -1.18 -5.46 0.75
N LEU A 53 -1.76 -5.46 -0.46
CA LEU A 53 -0.99 -5.32 -1.69
C LEU A 53 -0.27 -3.97 -1.79
N ALA A 54 -0.93 -2.87 -1.39
CA ALA A 54 -0.33 -1.54 -1.36
C ALA A 54 0.83 -1.45 -0.36
N LEU A 55 0.65 -1.99 0.86
CA LEU A 55 1.68 -2.03 1.89
C LEU A 55 2.84 -2.96 1.50
N LEU A 56 2.54 -4.08 0.84
CA LEU A 56 3.53 -5.00 0.30
C LEU A 56 4.43 -4.32 -0.74
N LEU A 57 3.88 -3.47 -1.62
CA LEU A 57 4.66 -2.66 -2.55
C LEU A 57 5.56 -1.63 -1.84
N ALA A 58 5.09 -1.06 -0.73
CA ALA A 58 5.86 -0.10 0.06
C ALA A 58 7.08 -0.74 0.74
N GLN A 59 7.00 -2.01 1.14
CA GLN A 59 8.09 -2.73 1.82
C GLN A 59 9.43 -2.71 1.05
N PRO A 60 9.53 -3.19 -0.20
CA PRO A 60 10.79 -3.21 -0.95
C PRO A 60 11.24 -1.79 -1.34
N MET A 61 10.32 -0.86 -1.63
CA MET A 61 10.67 0.53 -1.93
C MET A 61 11.40 1.22 -0.76
N LEU A 62 10.96 0.94 0.48
CA LEU A 62 11.59 1.43 1.71
C LEU A 62 12.89 0.68 2.05
N ALA A 63 12.93 -0.64 1.85
CA ALA A 63 14.11 -1.45 2.15
C ALA A 63 15.28 -1.16 1.19
N ALA A 64 15.00 -1.06 -0.11
CA ALA A 64 16.00 -0.85 -1.16
C ALA A 64 16.38 0.62 -1.39
N LYS A 65 15.75 1.57 -0.67
CA LYS A 65 15.97 3.03 -0.79
C LYS A 65 15.71 3.58 -2.20
N TYR A 66 14.73 3.05 -2.91
CA TYR A 66 14.33 3.60 -4.20
C TYR A 66 13.66 4.97 -4.08
N LEU A 67 13.18 5.33 -2.88
CA LEU A 67 12.59 6.65 -2.60
C LEU A 67 13.68 7.68 -2.21
N PRO A 68 13.95 8.67 -3.06
CA PRO A 68 15.00 9.65 -2.83
C PRO A 68 14.67 10.61 -1.68
N GLY A 69 15.71 11.03 -0.96
CA GLY A 69 15.60 12.05 0.11
C GLY A 69 15.27 11.50 1.50
N VAL A 70 15.11 10.19 1.67
CA VAL A 70 14.83 9.58 2.98
C VAL A 70 16.11 9.07 3.64
N SER A 71 16.32 9.41 4.91
CA SER A 71 17.48 8.92 5.66
C SER A 71 17.36 7.42 5.97
N TYR A 72 18.50 6.74 6.13
CA TYR A 72 18.52 5.29 6.37
C TYR A 72 17.76 4.86 7.63
N GLN A 73 17.94 5.61 8.72
CA GLN A 73 17.31 5.31 10.01
C GLN A 73 15.78 5.49 9.94
N VAL A 74 15.32 6.54 9.26
CA VAL A 74 13.90 6.79 9.03
C VAL A 74 13.30 5.68 8.15
N SER A 75 13.97 5.32 7.05
CA SER A 75 13.48 4.26 6.16
C SER A 75 13.32 2.92 6.88
N LYS A 76 14.28 2.54 7.73
CA LYS A 76 14.18 1.31 8.56
C LYS A 76 13.02 1.36 9.56
N ARG A 77 12.78 2.51 10.19
CA ARG A 77 11.66 2.67 11.13
C ARG A 77 10.32 2.56 10.41
N ILE A 78 10.15 3.27 9.29
CA ILE A 78 8.92 3.23 8.49
C ILE A 78 8.70 1.83 7.93
N HIS A 79 9.74 1.17 7.39
CA HIS A 79 9.67 -0.19 6.88
C HIS A 79 9.09 -1.17 7.92
N ARG A 80 9.59 -1.12 9.18
CA ARG A 80 9.07 -1.98 10.26
C ARG A 80 7.61 -1.69 10.59
N TRP A 81 7.22 -0.42 10.70
CA TRP A 81 5.82 -0.06 10.99
C TRP A 81 4.88 -0.46 9.86
N VAL A 82 5.27 -0.22 8.61
CA VAL A 82 4.52 -0.67 7.42
C VAL A 82 4.44 -2.20 7.39
N GLY A 83 5.49 -2.89 7.84
CA GLY A 83 5.51 -4.36 7.91
C GLY A 83 4.53 -4.89 8.95
N CYS A 84 4.46 -4.28 10.13
CA CYS A 84 3.45 -4.61 11.14
C CYS A 84 2.03 -4.37 10.61
N ALA A 85 1.80 -3.21 9.97
CA ALA A 85 0.50 -2.90 9.37
C ALA A 85 0.12 -3.91 8.27
N LEU A 86 1.09 -4.33 7.44
CA LEU A 86 0.89 -5.36 6.42
C LEU A 86 0.45 -6.68 7.04
N ILE A 87 1.13 -7.15 8.10
CA ILE A 87 0.78 -8.41 8.77
C ILE A 87 -0.65 -8.33 9.32
N ILE A 88 -1.00 -7.25 10.03
CA ILE A 88 -2.36 -7.06 10.57
C ILE A 88 -3.39 -7.07 9.44
N SER A 89 -3.11 -6.35 8.36
CA SER A 89 -3.99 -6.26 7.18
C SER A 89 -4.21 -7.63 6.54
N VAL A 90 -3.17 -8.44 6.40
CA VAL A 90 -3.26 -9.82 5.89
C VAL A 90 -4.07 -10.70 6.83
N MET A 91 -3.87 -10.59 8.15
CA MET A 91 -4.66 -11.37 9.11
C MET A 91 -6.15 -11.05 9.01
N ILE A 92 -6.53 -9.78 8.94
CA ILE A 92 -7.93 -9.37 8.79
C ILE A 92 -8.50 -9.91 7.47
N HIS A 93 -7.75 -9.80 6.36
CA HIS A 93 -8.16 -10.32 5.07
C HIS A 93 -8.41 -11.85 5.10
N VAL A 94 -7.47 -12.62 5.65
CA VAL A 94 -7.58 -14.08 5.74
C VAL A 94 -8.73 -14.51 6.66
N VAL A 95 -8.92 -13.85 7.80
CA VAL A 95 -10.04 -14.12 8.71
C VAL A 95 -11.38 -13.82 8.03
N ALA A 96 -11.48 -12.70 7.29
CA ALA A 96 -12.69 -12.39 6.54
C ALA A 96 -12.98 -13.42 5.43
N LEU A 97 -11.95 -13.87 4.70
CA LEU A 97 -12.09 -14.95 3.72
C LEU A 97 -12.57 -16.25 4.36
N TRP A 98 -12.05 -16.60 5.53
CA TRP A 98 -12.51 -17.77 6.28
C TRP A 98 -14.01 -17.69 6.57
N PHE A 99 -14.50 -16.55 7.06
CA PHE A 99 -15.94 -16.39 7.33
C PHE A 99 -16.82 -16.43 6.07
N VAL A 100 -16.33 -15.92 4.93
CA VAL A 100 -17.10 -15.93 3.67
C VAL A 100 -17.13 -17.32 3.02
N LEU A 101 -16.05 -18.09 3.15
CA LEU A 101 -15.88 -19.41 2.52
C LEU A 101 -16.23 -20.58 3.45
N ALA A 102 -16.42 -20.33 4.75
CA ALA A 102 -16.80 -21.35 5.71
C ALA A 102 -18.13 -22.01 5.27
N PRO A 103 -18.20 -23.35 5.22
CA PRO A 103 -19.38 -24.10 4.80
C PRO A 103 -20.54 -24.04 5.80
#